data_AF-A0A2N9NJZ5-F1
#
_entry.id   AF-A0A2N9NJZ5-F1
#
_cell.length_a   1.000
_cell.length_b   1.000
_cell.length_c   1.000
_cell.angle_alpha   90.00
_cell.angle_beta   90.00
_cell.angle_gamma   90.00
#
_symmetry.space_group_name_H-M   'P 1'
#
loop_
_entity.id
_entity.type
_entity.pdbx_description
1 polymer ?
#
loop_
_entity_poly.entity_id
_entity_poly.type
_entity_poly.pdbx_seq_one_letter_code
_entity_poly.pdbx_strand_id
1 'polypeptide(L)'
;MQSSRGGHGGSRGEKAMAYTVKRVATMSGVSVRTLHFYDETGLLKPAYQGANGYRFYEEPQLLTLQQIPFYRELGFELKQIKQILGRADFEKVAALQSHRKVLEKNLTRTRKLIETIDRTIQHLKGTKKMKSREMFAGFSVAAGNDRFGERINLGGEPLDCKVSAQDTDGAMCVFELTGRSGGPRHLHADQDEWIYVIDGEFEFLVGGSSGVKYLRDLEDKPFRVRAGESVFLPRKVAHVWGCVSGRPGKVINVYQPAGKMEEFFREAGKFSAPAIHEVLSLDE
;
A
#
# COMPACT_ATOMS: atom_id res chain seq x y z
N MET A 1 -8.84 2.21 -68.57
CA MET A 1 -9.98 3.12 -68.30
C MET A 1 -10.83 2.43 -67.24
N GLN A 2 -10.83 2.93 -66.00
CA GLN A 2 -11.91 3.81 -65.47
C GLN A 2 -13.28 3.09 -65.54
N SER A 3 -14.10 2.95 -64.49
CA SER A 3 -14.28 3.71 -63.26
C SER A 3 -15.27 2.94 -62.38
N SER A 4 -15.02 2.86 -61.07
CA SER A 4 -15.80 3.55 -60.02
C SER A 4 -17.27 3.12 -59.86
N ARG A 5 -17.54 2.26 -58.88
CA ARG A 5 -18.76 2.31 -58.08
C ARG A 5 -18.38 2.82 -56.69
N GLY A 6 -18.45 4.14 -56.48
CA GLY A 6 -18.70 4.71 -55.15
C GLY A 6 -20.08 4.22 -54.70
N GLY A 7 -20.26 3.67 -53.51
CA GLY A 7 -19.94 4.28 -52.23
C GLY A 7 -21.26 4.81 -51.68
N HIS A 8 -21.71 4.27 -50.55
CA HIS A 8 -22.52 4.90 -49.48
C HIS A 8 -22.71 3.86 -48.36
N GLY A 9 -21.59 3.42 -47.79
CA GLY A 9 -21.57 2.73 -46.50
C GLY A 9 -21.57 3.77 -45.39
N GLY A 10 -22.72 4.35 -45.08
CA GLY A 10 -22.88 5.19 -43.90
C GLY A 10 -22.76 4.33 -42.64
N SER A 11 -21.55 4.26 -42.09
CA SER A 11 -21.32 3.77 -40.72
C SER A 11 -22.11 4.68 -39.78
N ARG A 12 -23.25 4.16 -39.27
CA ARG A 12 -23.95 4.77 -38.14
C ARG A 12 -23.04 4.60 -36.92
N GLY A 13 -22.28 5.65 -36.60
CA GLY A 13 -21.64 5.77 -35.30
C GLY A 13 -22.69 5.58 -34.21
N GLU A 14 -22.44 4.63 -33.32
CA GLU A 14 -23.23 4.38 -32.13
C GLU A 14 -23.29 5.69 -31.33
N LYS A 15 -24.47 6.32 -31.24
CA LYS A 15 -24.62 7.56 -30.48
C LYS A 15 -24.25 7.27 -29.03
N ALA A 16 -23.22 7.93 -28.51
CA ALA A 16 -22.90 7.93 -27.08
C ALA A 16 -24.17 8.29 -26.29
N MET A 17 -24.64 7.36 -25.46
CA MET A 17 -25.85 7.55 -24.68
C MET A 17 -25.57 8.58 -23.58
N ALA A 18 -26.17 9.77 -23.71
CA ALA A 18 -26.07 10.83 -22.73
C ALA A 18 -27.21 10.74 -21.69
N TYR A 19 -26.86 10.87 -20.42
CA TYR A 19 -27.77 10.74 -19.28
C TYR A 19 -28.01 12.09 -18.62
N THR A 20 -29.27 12.42 -18.31
CA THR A 20 -29.60 13.61 -17.52
C THR A 20 -29.15 13.43 -16.06
N VAL A 21 -28.91 14.55 -15.37
CA VAL A 21 -28.53 14.53 -13.93
C VAL A 21 -29.46 13.68 -13.06
N LYS A 22 -30.77 13.70 -13.33
CA LYS A 22 -31.76 12.90 -12.59
C LYS A 22 -31.55 11.41 -12.81
N ARG A 23 -31.27 11.00 -14.05
CA ARG A 23 -31.02 9.59 -14.38
C ARG A 23 -29.69 9.12 -13.78
N VAL A 24 -28.65 9.94 -13.83
CA VAL A 24 -27.36 9.65 -13.17
C VAL A 24 -27.53 9.50 -11.66
N ALA A 25 -28.30 10.38 -11.02
CA ALA A 25 -28.57 10.30 -9.59
C ALA A 25 -29.27 8.99 -9.22
N THR A 26 -30.28 8.57 -9.99
CA THR A 26 -30.97 7.30 -9.79
C THR A 26 -30.03 6.09 -9.96
N MET A 27 -29.16 6.08 -10.98
CA MET A 27 -28.27 4.95 -11.25
C MET A 27 -27.12 4.84 -10.25
N SER A 28 -26.56 5.97 -9.82
CA SER A 28 -25.37 6.01 -8.95
C SER A 28 -25.70 6.03 -7.45
N GLY A 29 -26.95 6.29 -7.07
CA GLY A 29 -27.34 6.54 -5.68
C GLY A 29 -26.86 7.89 -5.13
N VAL A 30 -26.15 8.70 -5.93
CA VAL A 30 -25.68 10.03 -5.55
C VAL A 30 -26.81 11.04 -5.75
N SER A 31 -27.07 11.89 -4.75
CA SER A 31 -28.15 12.87 -4.85
C SER A 31 -27.90 13.88 -5.98
N VAL A 32 -28.97 14.40 -6.60
CA VAL A 32 -28.87 15.48 -7.61
C VAL A 32 -28.13 16.69 -7.05
N ARG A 33 -28.38 17.03 -5.77
CA ARG A 33 -27.66 18.11 -5.06
C ARG A 33 -26.16 17.86 -5.02
N THR A 34 -25.74 16.63 -4.74
CA THR A 34 -24.32 16.24 -4.73
C THR A 34 -23.70 16.32 -6.12
N LEU A 35 -24.42 15.90 -7.18
CA LEU A 35 -23.94 16.04 -8.56
C LEU A 35 -23.77 17.50 -8.99
N HIS A 36 -24.69 18.38 -8.60
CA HIS A 36 -24.53 19.83 -8.81
C HIS A 36 -23.33 20.37 -8.04
N PHE A 37 -23.16 19.97 -6.78
CA PHE A 37 -21.99 20.35 -6.00
C PHE A 37 -20.67 19.89 -6.63
N TYR A 38 -20.63 18.67 -7.20
CA TYR A 38 -19.44 18.19 -7.92
C TYR A 38 -19.16 18.98 -9.19
N ASP A 39 -20.19 19.43 -9.92
CA ASP A 39 -20.02 20.36 -11.04
C ASP A 39 -19.49 21.71 -10.56
N GLU A 40 -20.12 22.33 -9.57
CA GLU A 40 -19.72 23.64 -9.02
C GLU A 40 -18.27 23.64 -8.52
N THR A 41 -17.87 22.59 -7.81
CA THR A 41 -16.49 22.42 -7.32
C THR A 41 -15.50 22.00 -8.42
N GLY A 42 -16.01 21.65 -9.62
CA GLY A 42 -15.22 21.13 -10.73
C GLY A 42 -14.63 19.74 -10.48
N LEU A 43 -15.17 18.99 -9.52
CA LEU A 43 -14.80 17.60 -9.29
C LEU A 43 -15.37 16.67 -10.37
N LEU A 44 -16.58 16.95 -10.86
CA LEU A 44 -17.19 16.24 -11.97
C LEU A 44 -18.03 17.19 -12.83
N LYS A 45 -17.50 17.55 -14.00
CA LYS A 45 -18.22 18.34 -15.00
C LYS A 45 -19.14 17.46 -15.85
N PRO A 46 -20.34 17.94 -16.24
CA PRO A 46 -21.13 17.26 -17.27
C PRO A 46 -20.36 17.23 -18.60
N ALA A 47 -20.70 16.28 -19.48
CA ALA A 47 -20.16 16.24 -20.84
C ALA A 47 -20.53 17.52 -21.60
N TYR A 48 -21.79 17.94 -21.48
CA TYR A 48 -22.29 19.19 -22.02
C TYR A 48 -23.55 19.66 -21.29
N GLN A 49 -23.92 20.92 -21.54
CA GLN A 49 -25.21 21.47 -21.15
C GLN A 49 -26.08 21.61 -22.41
N GLY A 50 -27.31 21.13 -22.35
CA GLY A 50 -28.28 21.31 -23.44
C GLY A 50 -28.75 22.76 -23.54
N ALA A 51 -29.37 23.12 -24.66
CA ALA A 51 -29.90 24.47 -24.91
C ALA A 51 -30.92 24.95 -23.85
N ASN A 52 -31.53 24.01 -23.13
CA ASN A 52 -32.47 24.24 -22.03
C ASN A 52 -31.79 24.34 -20.65
N GLY A 53 -30.45 24.38 -20.59
CA GLY A 53 -29.66 24.44 -19.35
C GLY A 53 -29.53 23.09 -18.61
N TYR A 54 -30.04 21.99 -19.17
CA TYR A 54 -29.93 20.68 -18.54
C TYR A 54 -28.52 20.10 -18.70
N ARG A 55 -28.03 19.47 -17.66
CA ARG A 55 -26.73 18.79 -17.63
C ARG A 55 -26.84 17.37 -18.16
N PHE A 56 -25.95 17.02 -19.08
CA PHE A 56 -25.85 15.69 -19.66
C PHE A 56 -24.48 15.08 -19.36
N TYR A 57 -24.50 13.81 -18.97
CA TYR A 57 -23.31 13.03 -18.61
C TYR A 57 -23.18 11.86 -19.56
N GLU A 58 -21.99 11.62 -20.07
CA GLU A 58 -21.67 10.47 -20.89
C GLU A 58 -20.81 9.48 -20.10
N GLU A 59 -20.53 8.33 -20.69
CA GLU A 59 -19.74 7.27 -20.06
C GLU A 59 -18.43 7.75 -19.42
N PRO A 60 -17.63 8.65 -20.01
CA PRO A 60 -16.42 9.13 -19.36
C PRO A 60 -16.67 9.79 -18.00
N GLN A 61 -17.76 10.55 -17.87
CA GLN A 61 -18.16 11.16 -16.61
C GLN A 61 -18.73 10.13 -15.63
N LEU A 62 -19.43 9.11 -16.13
CA LEU A 62 -19.93 8.03 -15.27
C LEU A 62 -18.80 7.20 -14.67
N LEU A 63 -17.77 6.89 -15.47
CA LEU A 63 -16.56 6.20 -14.99
C LEU A 63 -15.83 7.03 -13.94
N THR A 64 -15.71 8.35 -14.13
CA THR A 64 -15.13 9.24 -13.12
C THR A 64 -16.01 9.30 -11.86
N LEU A 65 -17.34 9.40 -12.02
CA LEU A 65 -18.29 9.40 -10.91
C LEU A 65 -18.17 8.12 -10.07
N GLN A 66 -17.96 6.97 -10.69
CA GLN A 66 -17.78 5.69 -10.01
C GLN A 66 -16.55 5.70 -9.08
N GLN A 67 -15.46 6.39 -9.45
CA GLN A 67 -14.25 6.46 -8.64
C GLN A 67 -14.44 7.28 -7.35
N ILE A 68 -15.31 8.30 -7.39
CA ILE A 68 -15.44 9.25 -6.28
C ILE A 68 -15.88 8.57 -4.97
N PRO A 69 -16.95 7.72 -4.94
CA PRO A 69 -17.32 6.97 -3.75
C PRO A 69 -16.20 6.08 -3.21
N PHE A 70 -15.42 5.43 -4.09
CA PHE A 70 -14.32 4.57 -3.66
C PHE A 70 -13.23 5.34 -2.92
N TYR A 71 -12.80 6.49 -3.44
CA TYR A 71 -11.84 7.33 -2.70
C TYR A 71 -12.44 7.90 -1.42
N ARG A 72 -13.75 8.17 -1.38
CA ARG A 72 -14.44 8.59 -0.15
C ARG A 72 -14.44 7.48 0.90
N GLU A 73 -14.62 6.22 0.49
CA GLU A 73 -14.57 5.06 1.38
C GLU A 73 -13.16 4.83 1.94
N LEU A 74 -12.13 5.11 1.14
CA LEU A 74 -10.72 5.13 1.59
C LEU A 74 -10.36 6.36 2.45
N GLY A 75 -11.33 7.20 2.82
CA GLY A 75 -11.13 8.33 3.73
C GLY A 75 -10.63 9.63 3.10
N PHE A 76 -10.53 9.71 1.77
CA PHE A 76 -10.07 10.94 1.11
C PHE A 76 -11.13 12.05 1.16
N GLU A 77 -10.68 13.29 1.33
CA GLU A 77 -11.50 14.49 1.18
C GLU A 77 -11.72 14.83 -0.30
N LEU A 78 -12.85 15.45 -0.63
CA LEU A 78 -13.22 15.79 -2.02
C LEU A 78 -12.15 16.64 -2.74
N LYS A 79 -11.41 17.48 -2.01
CA LYS A 79 -10.30 18.27 -2.57
C LYS A 79 -9.15 17.38 -3.04
N GLN A 80 -8.79 16.35 -2.27
CA GLN A 80 -7.74 15.39 -2.61
C GLN A 80 -8.18 14.51 -3.78
N ILE A 81 -9.45 14.08 -3.78
CA ILE A 81 -10.02 13.29 -4.89
C ILE A 81 -9.94 14.08 -6.20
N LYS A 82 -10.29 15.37 -6.18
CA LYS A 82 -10.16 16.24 -7.35
C LYS A 82 -8.72 16.32 -7.87
N GLN A 83 -7.75 16.44 -6.97
CA GLN A 83 -6.33 16.49 -7.33
C GLN A 83 -5.89 15.17 -7.98
N ILE A 84 -6.25 14.03 -7.40
CA ILE A 84 -5.89 12.70 -7.91
C ILE A 84 -6.47 12.47 -9.31
N LEU A 85 -7.77 12.68 -9.47
CA LEU A 85 -8.48 12.45 -10.73
C LEU A 85 -8.08 13.44 -11.83
N GLY A 86 -7.51 14.60 -11.47
CA GLY A 86 -7.09 15.64 -12.40
C GLY A 86 -5.65 15.51 -12.90
N ARG A 87 -4.87 14.52 -12.44
CA ARG A 87 -3.48 14.34 -12.89
C ARG A 87 -3.42 13.82 -14.33
N ALA A 88 -2.45 14.29 -15.10
CA ALA A 88 -2.24 13.84 -16.48
C ALA A 88 -1.79 12.37 -16.59
N ASP A 89 -1.18 11.84 -15.54
CA ASP A 89 -0.72 10.44 -15.43
C ASP A 89 -1.74 9.53 -14.75
N PHE A 90 -2.97 10.01 -14.52
CA PHE A 90 -4.01 9.20 -13.88
C PHE A 90 -4.52 8.10 -14.83
N GLU A 91 -4.19 6.85 -14.50
CA GLU A 91 -4.65 5.67 -15.23
C GLU A 91 -5.81 4.99 -14.48
N LYS A 92 -6.98 4.96 -15.13
CA LYS A 92 -8.24 4.50 -14.52
C LYS A 92 -8.23 3.02 -14.18
N VAL A 93 -7.65 2.18 -15.03
CA VAL A 93 -7.65 0.72 -14.84
C VAL A 93 -6.78 0.35 -13.65
N ALA A 94 -5.60 0.94 -13.51
CA ALA A 94 -4.67 0.76 -12.41
C ALA A 94 -5.28 1.23 -11.09
N ALA A 95 -6.00 2.37 -11.10
CA ALA A 95 -6.75 2.84 -9.94
C ALA A 95 -7.82 1.83 -9.50
N LEU A 96 -8.62 1.31 -10.44
CA LEU A 96 -9.63 0.28 -10.18
C LEU A 96 -9.03 -1.04 -9.68
N GLN A 97 -7.91 -1.49 -10.26
CA GLN A 97 -7.20 -2.69 -9.84
C GLN A 97 -6.64 -2.54 -8.42
N SER A 98 -6.06 -1.38 -8.11
CA SER A 98 -5.60 -1.06 -6.76
C SER A 98 -6.76 -1.10 -5.76
N HIS A 99 -7.88 -0.46 -6.09
CA HIS A 99 -9.06 -0.47 -5.25
C HIS A 99 -9.63 -1.88 -5.03
N ARG A 100 -9.73 -2.69 -6.11
CA ARG A 100 -10.13 -4.10 -6.03
C ARG A 100 -9.24 -4.88 -5.07
N LYS A 101 -7.91 -4.69 -5.13
CA LYS A 101 -6.96 -5.35 -4.24
C LYS A 101 -7.17 -4.96 -2.77
N VAL A 102 -7.50 -3.70 -2.49
CA VAL A 102 -7.87 -3.24 -1.13
C VAL A 102 -9.15 -3.94 -0.64
N LEU A 103 -10.20 -3.98 -1.47
CA LEU A 103 -11.46 -4.65 -1.11
C LEU A 103 -11.27 -6.16 -0.86
N GLU A 104 -10.48 -6.86 -1.67
CA GLU A 104 -10.20 -8.29 -1.48
C GLU A 104 -9.45 -8.58 -0.17
N LYS A 105 -8.53 -7.68 0.21
CA LYS A 105 -7.82 -7.76 1.50
C LYS A 105 -8.78 -7.54 2.67
N ASN A 106 -9.63 -6.52 2.58
CA ASN A 106 -10.68 -6.26 3.58
C ASN A 106 -11.62 -7.46 3.73
N LEU A 107 -12.03 -8.07 2.62
CA LEU A 107 -12.83 -9.29 2.62
C LEU A 107 -12.14 -10.44 3.36
N THR A 108 -10.84 -10.63 3.12
CA THR A 108 -10.05 -11.68 3.79
C THR A 108 -9.96 -11.43 5.29
N ARG A 109 -9.70 -10.19 5.72
CA ARG A 109 -9.68 -9.81 7.13
C ARG A 109 -11.03 -10.02 7.79
N THR A 110 -12.11 -9.53 7.18
CA THR A 110 -13.47 -9.66 7.70
C THR A 110 -13.88 -11.13 7.84
N ARG A 111 -13.52 -12.00 6.89
CA ARG A 111 -13.75 -13.44 6.99
C ARG A 111 -13.07 -14.06 8.22
N LYS A 112 -11.81 -13.70 8.51
CA LYS A 112 -11.11 -14.20 9.72
C LYS A 112 -11.77 -13.73 11.02
N LEU A 113 -12.29 -12.50 11.03
CA LEU A 113 -13.03 -11.98 12.18
C LEU A 113 -14.36 -12.73 12.37
N ILE A 114 -15.10 -12.99 11.28
CA ILE A 114 -16.32 -13.80 11.32
C ILE A 114 -16.02 -15.20 11.86
N GLU A 115 -14.97 -15.86 11.37
CA GLU A 115 -14.58 -17.18 11.87
C GLU A 115 -14.26 -17.15 13.37
N THR A 116 -13.58 -16.09 13.84
CA THR A 116 -13.28 -15.91 15.27
C THR A 116 -14.57 -15.73 16.08
N ILE A 117 -15.54 -14.96 15.56
CA ILE A 117 -16.86 -14.78 16.18
C ILE A 117 -17.61 -16.11 16.24
N ASP A 118 -17.67 -16.87 15.14
CA ASP A 118 -18.36 -18.16 15.08
C ASP A 118 -17.80 -19.17 16.10
N ARG A 119 -16.47 -19.23 16.21
CA ARG A 119 -15.80 -20.05 17.22
C ARG A 119 -16.13 -19.58 18.64
N THR A 120 -16.20 -18.27 18.86
CA THR A 120 -16.59 -17.69 20.15
C THR A 120 -18.04 -18.04 20.48
N ILE A 121 -18.96 -18.00 19.51
CA ILE A 121 -20.36 -18.42 19.69
C ILE A 121 -20.44 -19.90 20.06
N GLN A 122 -19.69 -20.77 19.38
CA GLN A 122 -19.62 -22.21 19.71
C GLN A 122 -19.07 -22.44 21.13
N HIS A 123 -18.11 -21.63 21.56
CA HIS A 123 -17.57 -21.67 22.91
C HIS A 123 -18.61 -21.29 23.97
N LEU A 124 -19.34 -20.20 23.76
CA LEU A 124 -20.40 -19.76 24.66
C LEU A 124 -21.58 -20.74 24.69
N LYS A 125 -21.86 -21.45 23.59
CA LYS A 125 -22.86 -22.53 23.53
C LYS A 125 -22.38 -23.85 24.16
N GLY A 126 -21.13 -23.93 24.61
CA GLY A 126 -20.55 -25.15 25.19
C GLY A 126 -20.22 -26.25 24.18
N THR A 127 -20.38 -26.00 22.87
CA THR A 127 -20.15 -27.02 21.83
C THR A 127 -18.67 -27.16 21.46
N LYS A 128 -17.83 -26.17 21.76
CA LYS A 128 -16.37 -26.21 21.51
C LYS A 128 -15.60 -25.37 22.52
N LYS A 129 -14.58 -25.91 23.20
CA LYS A 129 -13.75 -25.08 24.10
C LYS A 129 -12.78 -24.20 23.31
N MET A 130 -12.61 -22.96 23.76
CA MET A 130 -11.70 -21.97 23.17
C MET A 130 -10.83 -21.37 24.28
N LYS A 131 -9.53 -21.21 24.02
CA LYS A 131 -8.58 -20.56 24.95
C LYS A 131 -8.67 -19.04 24.79
N SER A 132 -8.44 -18.27 25.86
CA SER A 132 -8.52 -16.80 25.83
C SER A 132 -7.67 -16.15 24.74
N ARG A 133 -6.50 -16.71 24.42
CA ARG A 133 -5.63 -16.22 23.34
C ARG A 133 -6.25 -16.36 21.95
N GLU A 134 -7.11 -17.35 21.75
CA GLU A 134 -7.78 -17.58 20.46
C GLU A 134 -8.85 -16.53 20.18
N MET A 135 -9.38 -15.86 21.22
CA MET A 135 -10.36 -14.77 21.08
C MET A 135 -9.76 -13.54 20.37
N PHE A 136 -8.43 -13.38 20.46
CA PHE A 136 -7.69 -12.25 19.89
C PHE A 136 -6.78 -12.66 18.73
N ALA A 137 -6.95 -13.87 18.18
CA ALA A 137 -6.10 -14.40 17.12
C ALA A 137 -6.07 -13.50 15.87
N GLY A 138 -7.14 -12.74 15.62
CA GLY A 138 -7.20 -11.75 14.54
C GLY A 138 -6.39 -10.47 14.77
N PHE A 139 -5.99 -10.17 16.01
CA PHE A 139 -5.38 -8.89 16.40
C PHE A 139 -3.95 -9.00 16.94
N SER A 140 -3.57 -10.15 17.50
CA SER A 140 -2.25 -10.35 18.10
C SER A 140 -1.36 -11.28 17.28
N VAL A 141 -0.06 -11.00 17.25
CA VAL A 141 0.98 -11.90 16.73
C VAL A 141 1.97 -12.14 17.87
N ALA A 142 2.23 -13.40 18.20
CA ALA A 142 3.18 -13.71 19.27
C ALA A 142 4.64 -13.53 18.85
N ALA A 143 5.52 -13.41 19.84
CA ALA A 143 6.96 -13.48 19.64
C ALA A 143 7.33 -14.76 18.86
N GLY A 144 8.17 -14.61 17.83
CA GLY A 144 8.59 -15.73 16.98
C GLY A 144 7.52 -16.30 16.05
N ASN A 145 6.36 -15.66 15.91
CA ASN A 145 5.36 -16.00 14.91
C ASN A 145 5.22 -14.91 13.84
N ASP A 146 4.87 -15.35 12.64
CA ASP A 146 4.43 -14.51 11.53
C ASP A 146 2.90 -14.25 11.57
N ARG A 147 2.47 -13.10 11.05
CA ARG A 147 1.07 -12.62 11.00
C ARG A 147 0.12 -13.60 10.31
N PHE A 148 0.59 -14.29 9.29
CA PHE A 148 -0.17 -15.28 8.52
C PHE A 148 0.36 -16.70 8.65
N GLY A 149 1.39 -16.90 9.50
CA GLY A 149 2.07 -18.20 9.62
C GLY A 149 2.98 -18.51 8.43
N GLU A 150 3.27 -17.51 7.59
CA GLU A 150 4.06 -17.65 6.36
C GLU A 150 5.38 -16.88 6.52
N ARG A 151 6.23 -17.35 7.44
CA ARG A 151 7.53 -16.74 7.72
C ARG A 151 8.37 -16.60 6.45
N ILE A 152 8.94 -15.42 6.26
CA ILE A 152 9.92 -15.16 5.20
C ILE A 152 11.31 -15.52 5.72
N ASN A 153 12.16 -16.05 4.85
CA ASN A 153 13.53 -16.40 5.19
C ASN A 153 14.49 -15.71 4.22
N LEU A 154 15.28 -14.74 4.70
CA LEU A 154 16.22 -13.98 3.89
C LEU A 154 17.62 -14.58 4.06
N GLY A 155 18.02 -15.49 3.17
CA GLY A 155 19.37 -16.07 3.22
C GLY A 155 19.69 -16.83 4.51
N GLY A 156 18.67 -17.42 5.16
CA GLY A 156 18.79 -18.10 6.46
C GLY A 156 18.33 -17.27 7.66
N GLU A 157 18.05 -15.98 7.47
CA GLU A 157 17.63 -15.05 8.52
C GLU A 157 16.09 -14.94 8.58
N PRO A 158 15.44 -15.34 9.69
CA PRO A 158 13.99 -15.23 9.85
C PRO A 158 13.50 -13.78 9.82
N LEU A 159 12.53 -13.51 8.94
CA LEU A 159 11.79 -12.26 8.85
C LEU A 159 10.29 -12.56 9.04
N ASP A 160 9.76 -12.22 10.21
CA ASP A 160 8.35 -12.39 10.55
C ASP A 160 7.57 -11.10 10.28
N CYS A 161 6.52 -11.16 9.46
CA CYS A 161 5.56 -10.07 9.34
C CYS A 161 4.76 -9.99 10.63
N LYS A 162 4.75 -8.84 11.30
CA LYS A 162 3.97 -8.59 12.54
C LYS A 162 2.72 -7.76 12.26
N VAL A 163 2.84 -6.81 11.31
CA VAL A 163 1.73 -6.02 10.78
C VAL A 163 1.87 -6.00 9.27
N SER A 164 0.89 -6.56 8.56
CA SER A 164 0.91 -6.60 7.10
C SER A 164 0.42 -5.27 6.53
N ALA A 165 0.87 -4.93 5.31
CA ALA A 165 0.26 -3.86 4.52
C ALA A 165 -1.26 -4.06 4.33
N GLN A 166 -1.74 -5.30 4.46
CA GLN A 166 -3.17 -5.64 4.43
C GLN A 166 -3.91 -5.19 5.69
N ASP A 167 -3.24 -5.15 6.84
CA ASP A 167 -3.85 -4.73 8.10
C ASP A 167 -4.05 -3.20 8.17
N THR A 168 -3.28 -2.45 7.37
CA THR A 168 -3.11 -1.00 7.47
C THR A 168 -3.54 -0.24 6.22
N ASP A 169 -4.15 -0.92 5.26
CA ASP A 169 -4.47 -0.34 3.93
C ASP A 169 -3.26 0.30 3.24
N GLY A 170 -2.11 -0.36 3.34
CA GLY A 170 -0.84 0.11 2.77
C GLY A 170 -0.17 1.25 3.53
N ALA A 171 -0.74 1.72 4.64
CA ALA A 171 -0.18 2.83 5.41
C ALA A 171 1.15 2.46 6.09
N MET A 172 1.33 1.22 6.54
CA MET A 172 2.62 0.73 7.08
C MET A 172 2.70 -0.79 7.09
N CYS A 173 3.90 -1.33 7.12
CA CYS A 173 4.14 -2.72 7.49
C CYS A 173 5.24 -2.80 8.54
N VAL A 174 5.17 -3.84 9.36
CA VAL A 174 6.08 -4.07 10.49
C VAL A 174 6.60 -5.49 10.41
N PHE A 175 7.92 -5.63 10.48
CA PHE A 175 8.61 -6.92 10.50
C PHE A 175 9.48 -7.05 11.74
N GLU A 176 9.63 -8.28 12.22
CA GLU A 176 10.64 -8.68 13.20
C GLU A 176 11.70 -9.49 12.44
N LEU A 177 12.92 -8.97 12.36
CA LEU A 177 14.07 -9.63 11.75
C LEU A 177 14.98 -10.17 12.84
N THR A 178 15.33 -11.46 12.74
CA THR A 178 16.43 -12.06 13.51
C THR A 178 17.56 -12.36 12.54
N GLY A 179 18.60 -11.53 12.55
CA GLY A 179 19.59 -11.53 11.49
C GLY A 179 20.82 -10.67 11.78
N ARG A 180 21.69 -10.57 10.78
CA ARG A 180 22.97 -9.88 10.86
C ARG A 180 23.06 -8.67 9.93
N SER A 181 22.20 -8.54 8.92
CA SER A 181 22.33 -7.44 7.95
C SER A 181 20.98 -6.97 7.42
N GLY A 182 20.91 -5.67 7.11
CA GLY A 182 19.81 -5.06 6.37
C GLY A 182 19.95 -5.12 4.85
N GLY A 183 20.95 -5.83 4.33
CA GLY A 183 21.27 -5.79 2.90
C GLY A 183 22.47 -4.90 2.55
N PRO A 184 22.79 -4.78 1.26
CA PRO A 184 23.76 -3.81 0.76
C PRO A 184 23.27 -2.37 0.97
N ARG A 185 24.15 -1.38 0.79
CA ARG A 185 23.79 0.04 0.86
C ARG A 185 22.71 0.38 -0.17
N HIS A 186 21.60 0.94 0.29
CA HIS A 186 20.45 1.25 -0.56
C HIS A 186 19.71 2.49 -0.06
N LEU A 187 18.70 2.92 -0.82
CA LEU A 187 17.73 3.92 -0.40
C LEU A 187 16.34 3.45 -0.77
N HIS A 188 15.35 3.91 -0.02
CA HIS A 188 13.94 3.74 -0.36
C HIS A 188 13.47 4.94 -1.16
N ALA A 189 12.80 4.71 -2.30
CA ALA A 189 12.24 5.81 -3.09
C ALA A 189 11.08 6.49 -2.35
N ASP A 190 10.24 5.67 -1.72
CA ASP A 190 8.96 6.09 -1.17
C ASP A 190 8.80 5.81 0.32
N GLN A 191 9.61 4.94 0.95
CA GLN A 191 9.42 4.49 2.33
C GLN A 191 10.41 5.17 3.28
N ASP A 192 9.91 5.76 4.36
CA ASP A 192 10.77 5.91 5.53
C ASP A 192 10.88 4.56 6.24
N GLU A 193 12.05 4.30 6.82
CA GLU A 193 12.28 3.11 7.63
C GLU A 193 12.61 3.53 9.07
N TRP A 194 12.00 2.86 10.03
CA TRP A 194 12.33 3.01 11.44
C TRP A 194 12.69 1.65 12.01
N ILE A 195 13.83 1.59 12.70
CA ILE A 195 14.37 0.36 13.26
C ILE A 195 14.48 0.50 14.77
N TYR A 196 13.94 -0.47 15.49
CA TYR A 196 14.09 -0.61 16.93
C TYR A 196 14.87 -1.87 17.26
N VAL A 197 15.93 -1.74 18.04
CA VAL A 197 16.78 -2.88 18.42
C VAL A 197 16.17 -3.58 19.64
N ILE A 198 15.70 -4.81 19.46
CA ILE A 198 15.21 -5.64 20.56
C ILE A 198 16.39 -6.27 21.30
N ASP A 199 17.38 -6.76 20.56
CA ASP A 199 18.51 -7.50 21.11
C ASP A 199 19.74 -7.43 20.19
N GLY A 200 20.94 -7.33 20.79
CA GLY A 200 22.20 -7.14 20.08
C GLY A 200 22.65 -5.68 19.97
N GLU A 201 23.75 -5.49 19.26
CA GLU A 201 24.35 -4.21 18.91
C GLU A 201 24.54 -4.16 17.39
N PHE A 202 24.15 -3.04 16.80
CA PHE A 202 24.13 -2.81 15.36
C PHE A 202 24.88 -1.52 15.04
N GLU A 203 25.53 -1.50 13.89
CA GLU A 203 26.19 -0.34 13.35
C GLU A 203 25.42 0.14 12.11
N PHE A 204 25.20 1.45 12.04
CA PHE A 204 24.42 2.12 11.00
C PHE A 204 25.27 3.17 10.31
N LEU A 205 25.18 3.23 8.99
CA LEU A 205 25.67 4.33 8.19
C LEU A 205 24.48 4.94 7.44
N VAL A 206 24.25 6.25 7.61
CA VAL A 206 23.09 6.97 7.05
C VAL A 206 23.59 8.27 6.43
N GLY A 207 23.39 8.46 5.12
CA GLY A 207 23.85 9.66 4.42
C GLY A 207 24.58 9.39 3.11
N GLY A 208 25.20 10.44 2.56
CA GLY A 208 25.84 10.49 1.23
C GLY A 208 24.99 11.26 0.21
N SER A 209 25.38 12.52 -0.04
CA SER A 209 24.88 13.47 -1.06
C SER A 209 23.45 13.31 -1.61
N SER A 210 22.42 13.57 -0.79
CA SER A 210 21.07 13.91 -1.27
C SER A 210 20.44 15.06 -0.46
N GLY A 211 21.05 16.25 -0.44
CA GLY A 211 20.38 17.55 -0.22
C GLY A 211 19.60 17.82 1.08
N VAL A 212 19.48 16.87 2.02
CA VAL A 212 18.75 17.05 3.27
C VAL A 212 19.64 17.81 4.26
N LYS A 213 19.27 19.07 4.53
CA LYS A 213 20.04 20.04 5.32
C LYS A 213 20.45 19.58 6.72
N TYR A 214 19.68 18.67 7.35
CA TYR A 214 19.96 18.15 8.70
C TYR A 214 20.97 17.00 8.75
N LEU A 215 21.43 16.48 7.60
CA LEU A 215 22.42 15.39 7.52
C LEU A 215 23.81 15.89 7.09
N ARG A 216 23.99 17.21 6.91
CA ARG A 216 25.28 17.79 6.50
C ARG A 216 26.38 17.66 7.55
N ASP A 217 26.01 17.50 8.81
CA ASP A 217 26.96 17.45 9.93
C ASP A 217 27.43 16.01 10.24
N LEU A 218 26.85 15.01 9.57
CA LEU A 218 27.29 13.60 9.61
C LEU A 218 28.12 13.32 8.36
N GLU A 219 29.37 13.77 8.35
CA GLU A 219 30.37 13.23 7.43
C GLU A 219 30.49 11.72 7.67
N ASP A 220 29.89 10.92 6.78
CA ASP A 220 29.94 9.46 6.57
C ASP A 220 30.59 8.56 7.67
N LYS A 221 30.24 8.75 8.94
CA LYS A 221 30.73 7.91 10.04
C LYS A 221 29.63 6.96 10.52
N PRO A 222 29.91 5.65 10.58
CA PRO A 222 28.99 4.72 11.20
C PRO A 222 28.78 5.06 12.69
N PHE A 223 27.58 4.80 13.19
CA PHE A 223 27.24 4.94 14.61
C PHE A 223 26.55 3.68 15.12
N ARG A 224 26.69 3.40 16.42
CA ARG A 224 26.14 2.21 17.05
C ARG A 224 24.77 2.46 17.66
N VAL A 225 23.91 1.45 17.58
CA VAL A 225 22.58 1.40 18.18
C VAL A 225 22.44 0.04 18.90
N ARG A 226 22.02 0.08 20.15
CA ARG A 226 21.96 -1.06 21.08
C ARG A 226 20.53 -1.43 21.44
N ALA A 227 20.35 -2.58 22.06
CA ALA A 227 19.05 -3.01 22.59
C ALA A 227 18.36 -1.91 23.41
N GLY A 228 17.11 -1.60 23.06
CA GLY A 228 16.32 -0.52 23.65
C GLY A 228 16.41 0.81 22.91
N GLU A 229 17.33 0.94 21.95
CA GLU A 229 17.50 2.14 21.13
C GLU A 229 16.86 1.96 19.74
N SER A 230 16.69 3.08 19.02
CA SER A 230 16.09 3.08 17.70
C SER A 230 16.76 4.07 16.77
N VAL A 231 16.61 3.86 15.47
CA VAL A 231 17.13 4.74 14.41
C VAL A 231 16.05 4.99 13.37
N PHE A 232 16.01 6.23 12.89
CA PHE A 232 15.17 6.64 11.77
C PHE A 232 16.02 6.77 10.51
N LEU A 233 15.56 6.14 9.44
CA LEU A 233 16.20 6.05 8.13
C LEU A 233 15.27 6.72 7.12
N PRO A 234 15.49 8.01 6.80
CA PRO A 234 14.59 8.75 5.91
C PRO A 234 14.61 8.18 4.49
N ARG A 235 13.46 8.22 3.82
CA ARG A 235 13.38 7.94 2.38
C ARG A 235 14.34 8.85 1.60
N LYS A 236 14.84 8.35 0.47
CA LYS A 236 15.79 9.07 -0.42
C LYS A 236 17.13 9.42 0.24
N VAL A 237 17.42 8.84 1.41
CA VAL A 237 18.72 8.88 2.07
C VAL A 237 19.30 7.48 2.05
N ALA A 238 20.49 7.35 1.46
CA ALA A 238 21.17 6.08 1.40
C ALA A 238 21.58 5.63 2.80
N HIS A 239 21.41 4.34 3.08
CA HIS A 239 21.79 3.75 4.35
C HIS A 239 22.21 2.29 4.20
N VAL A 240 22.96 1.81 5.18
CA VAL A 240 23.35 0.40 5.35
C VAL A 240 23.50 0.14 6.85
N TRP A 241 23.23 -1.08 7.27
CA TRP A 241 23.39 -1.47 8.66
C TRP A 241 23.67 -2.95 8.82
N GLY A 242 24.37 -3.29 9.91
CA GLY A 242 24.77 -4.65 10.23
C GLY A 242 24.90 -4.88 11.72
N CYS A 243 24.66 -6.12 12.14
CA CYS A 243 24.86 -6.56 13.50
C CYS A 243 26.36 -6.77 13.75
N VAL A 244 26.91 -6.07 14.74
CA VAL A 244 28.31 -6.20 15.16
C VAL A 244 28.48 -7.14 16.35
N SER A 245 27.39 -7.77 16.78
CA SER A 245 27.42 -8.81 17.81
C SER A 245 27.98 -10.12 17.24
N GLY A 246 28.65 -10.92 18.09
CA GLY A 246 29.14 -12.26 17.70
C GLY A 246 28.04 -13.26 17.30
N ARG A 247 26.76 -12.89 17.50
CA ARG A 247 25.55 -13.68 17.19
C ARG A 247 24.54 -12.82 16.42
N PRO A 248 23.58 -13.41 15.69
CA PRO A 248 22.47 -12.65 15.12
C PRO A 248 21.76 -11.81 16.19
N GLY A 249 21.45 -10.57 15.84
CA GLY A 249 20.63 -9.69 16.66
C GLY A 249 19.16 -9.78 16.27
N LYS A 250 18.34 -8.97 16.94
CA LYS A 250 16.90 -8.89 16.67
C LYS A 250 16.45 -7.44 16.61
N VAL A 251 15.72 -7.10 15.55
CA VAL A 251 15.20 -5.76 15.31
C VAL A 251 13.74 -5.80 14.86
N ILE A 252 13.03 -4.71 15.12
CA ILE A 252 11.77 -4.39 14.44
C ILE A 252 12.06 -3.41 13.31
N ASN A 253 11.65 -3.72 12.09
CA ASN A 253 11.68 -2.82 10.95
C ASN A 253 10.26 -2.35 10.66
N VAL A 254 10.07 -1.05 10.54
CA VAL A 254 8.81 -0.43 10.14
C VAL A 254 9.03 0.33 8.84
N TYR A 255 8.17 0.10 7.84
CA TYR A 255 8.20 0.83 6.57
C TYR A 255 6.92 1.64 6.41
N GLN A 256 7.07 2.94 6.13
CA GLN A 256 5.93 3.86 5.97
C GLN A 256 6.10 4.80 4.76
N PRO A 257 5.18 4.76 3.77
CA PRO A 257 4.08 3.80 3.61
C PRO A 257 4.59 2.37 3.42
N ALA A 258 3.72 1.35 3.50
CA ALA A 258 4.15 -0.04 3.32
C ALA A 258 4.70 -0.32 1.91
N GLY A 259 4.15 0.36 0.90
CA GLY A 259 4.50 0.17 -0.50
C GLY A 259 4.45 -1.30 -0.93
N LYS A 260 5.51 -1.76 -1.61
CA LYS A 260 5.69 -3.15 -2.04
C LYS A 260 6.66 -3.94 -1.15
N MET A 261 7.00 -3.44 0.05
CA MET A 261 8.05 -4.06 0.89
C MET A 261 7.74 -5.52 1.24
N GLU A 262 6.49 -5.82 1.59
CA GLU A 262 6.08 -7.20 1.89
C GLU A 262 6.24 -8.13 0.68
N GLU A 263 5.87 -7.67 -0.52
CA GLU A 263 6.00 -8.42 -1.76
C GLU A 263 7.47 -8.63 -2.13
N PHE A 264 8.28 -7.57 -2.00
CA PHE A 264 9.73 -7.61 -2.19
C PHE A 264 10.39 -8.66 -1.30
N PHE A 265 10.12 -8.64 0.01
CA PHE A 265 10.72 -9.61 0.93
C PHE A 265 10.26 -11.04 0.66
N ARG A 266 8.98 -11.24 0.32
CA ARG A 266 8.47 -12.57 -0.07
C ARG A 266 9.18 -13.10 -1.31
N GLU A 267 9.47 -12.26 -2.29
CA GLU A 267 10.25 -12.67 -3.47
C GLU A 267 11.73 -12.90 -3.12
N ALA A 268 12.35 -11.98 -2.39
CA ALA A 268 13.74 -12.09 -1.96
C ALA A 268 13.98 -13.39 -1.17
N GLY A 269 13.05 -13.78 -0.30
CA GLY A 269 13.16 -15.02 0.47
C GLY A 269 13.02 -16.32 -0.33
N LYS A 270 12.60 -16.27 -1.60
CA LYS A 270 12.63 -17.44 -2.50
C LYS A 270 14.02 -17.72 -3.04
N PHE A 271 14.88 -16.70 -3.10
CA PHE A 271 16.23 -16.83 -3.60
C PHE A 271 17.16 -17.24 -2.45
N SER A 272 17.44 -18.53 -2.39
CA SER A 272 18.48 -19.11 -1.53
C SER A 272 19.83 -18.98 -2.24
N ALA A 273 20.63 -17.98 -1.91
CA ALA A 273 22.06 -17.95 -2.23
C ALA A 273 22.83 -17.14 -1.17
N PRO A 274 24.09 -17.50 -0.92
CA PRO A 274 24.72 -17.38 0.40
C PRO A 274 24.87 -15.93 0.82
N ALA A 275 24.60 -15.71 2.11
CA ALA A 275 24.96 -14.56 2.92
C ALA A 275 25.25 -13.26 2.16
N ILE A 276 24.34 -12.30 2.32
CA ILE A 276 24.51 -10.86 2.12
C ILE A 276 25.82 -10.29 2.78
N HIS A 277 26.57 -11.12 3.52
CA HIS A 277 27.88 -10.83 4.11
C HIS A 277 29.03 -10.54 3.15
N GLU A 278 28.98 -10.91 1.86
CA GLU A 278 30.12 -10.69 0.94
C GLU A 278 30.27 -9.26 0.39
N VAL A 279 29.40 -8.31 0.75
CA VAL A 279 29.47 -6.91 0.26
C VAL A 279 30.18 -5.95 1.23
N LEU A 280 30.66 -6.42 2.39
CA LEU A 280 31.41 -5.61 3.36
C LEU A 280 32.92 -5.96 3.44
N SER A 281 33.43 -6.85 2.60
CA SER A 281 34.86 -7.18 2.55
C SER A 281 35.56 -6.58 1.33
N LEU A 282 35.42 -5.27 1.12
CA LEU A 282 36.30 -4.53 0.23
C LEU A 282 37.11 -3.51 1.04
N ASP A 283 38.41 -3.81 1.05
CA ASP A 283 39.58 -2.98 1.34
C ASP A 283 40.08 -2.93 2.80
N GLU A 284 41.10 -3.77 3.06
CA GLU A 284 42.25 -3.42 3.92
C GLU A 284 42.94 -2.14 3.43
#